data_AF-A0A7L3HP25-F1
#
_entry.id   AF-A0A7L3HP25-F1
#
_cell.length_a   1.000
_cell.length_b   1.000
_cell.length_c   1.000
_cell.angle_alpha   90.00
_cell.angle_beta   90.00
_cell.angle_gamma   90.00
#
_symmetry.space_group_name_H-M   'P 1'
#
loop_
_entity.id
_entity.type
_entity.pdbx_description
1 polymer ?
#
loop_
_entity_poly.entity_id
_entity_poly.type
_entity_poly.pdbx_seq_one_letter_code
_entity_poly.pdbx_strand_id
1 'polypeptide(L)'
;QVLIEHIGNLDRAYEFAERCNEPAVWSQLAKAQLQKGMVKEAIDSYIKADDPSSYMEVVQAANASGNWEELVKYLQMARKKARESYVETELIFALAKTNRLAELEEFINGPNNAHIQQVGDRCYDEKMYEAAKLLYNNVSNFGRLASTLVHLGEYQAAVDGARKANSTRTWKEV
;
A
#
# COMPACT_ATOMS: atom_id res chain seq x y z
N GLN A 1 -21.11 -8.70 20.85
CA GLN A 1 -21.96 -9.27 19.79
C GLN A 1 -23.35 -8.63 19.67
N VAL A 2 -24.11 -8.35 20.75
CA VAL A 2 -25.50 -7.84 20.60
C VAL A 2 -25.64 -6.32 20.35
N LEU A 3 -24.62 -5.50 20.66
CA LEU A 3 -24.71 -4.04 20.49
C LEU A 3 -24.45 -3.54 19.05
N ILE A 4 -23.77 -4.32 18.21
CA ILE A 4 -23.36 -3.89 16.85
C ILE A 4 -24.46 -4.19 15.81
N GLU A 5 -25.28 -5.21 16.04
CA GLU A 5 -26.35 -5.60 15.10
C GLU A 5 -27.69 -4.91 15.38
N HIS A 6 -27.97 -4.48 16.63
CA HIS A 6 -29.32 -4.02 17.01
C HIS A 6 -29.49 -2.52 17.21
N ILE A 7 -28.42 -1.73 17.20
CA ILE A 7 -28.53 -0.27 17.31
C ILE A 7 -27.65 0.32 16.22
N GLY A 8 -28.27 0.81 15.16
CA GLY A 8 -27.60 1.45 14.02
C GLY A 8 -26.82 2.74 14.35
N ASN A 9 -26.46 2.96 15.61
CA ASN A 9 -25.68 4.09 16.09
C ASN A 9 -24.24 3.63 16.35
N LEU A 10 -23.37 3.85 15.35
CA LEU A 10 -21.94 3.54 15.45
C LEU A 10 -21.23 4.37 16.53
N ASP A 11 -21.74 5.56 16.87
CA ASP A 11 -21.17 6.40 17.92
C ASP A 11 -21.27 5.72 19.28
N ARG A 12 -22.40 5.08 19.57
CA ARG A 12 -22.55 4.27 20.79
C ARG A 12 -21.65 3.05 20.81
N ALA A 13 -21.47 2.40 19.65
CA ALA A 13 -20.57 1.26 19.53
C ALA A 13 -19.11 1.68 19.72
N TYR A 14 -18.74 2.87 19.24
CA TYR A 14 -17.43 3.49 19.46
C TYR A 14 -17.21 3.86 20.93
N GLU A 15 -18.16 4.53 21.58
CA GLU A 15 -18.09 4.83 23.02
C GLU A 15 -17.95 3.55 23.86
N PHE A 16 -18.66 2.48 23.49
CA PHE A 16 -18.54 1.19 24.15
C PHE A 16 -17.15 0.57 23.94
N ALA A 17 -16.63 0.62 22.71
CA ALA A 17 -15.28 0.14 22.39
C ALA A 17 -14.19 0.91 23.16
N GLU A 18 -14.32 2.24 23.31
CA GLU A 18 -13.40 3.04 24.11
C GLU A 18 -13.48 2.71 25.60
N ARG A 19 -14.67 2.43 26.14
CA ARG A 19 -14.83 2.08 27.56
C ARG A 19 -14.30 0.69 27.90
N CYS A 20 -14.57 -0.30 27.07
CA CYS A 20 -14.14 -1.68 27.30
C CYS A 20 -12.69 -1.90 26.91
N ASN A 21 -12.23 -1.19 25.87
CA ASN A 21 -10.88 -1.28 25.31
C ASN A 21 -10.40 -2.73 25.01
N GLU A 22 -11.32 -3.58 24.57
CA GLU A 22 -11.03 -4.96 24.22
C GLU A 22 -10.77 -5.09 22.71
N PRO A 23 -9.68 -5.75 22.28
CA PRO A 23 -9.36 -5.93 20.87
C PRO A 23 -10.50 -6.53 20.04
N ALA A 24 -11.18 -7.54 20.58
CA ALA A 24 -12.30 -8.20 19.89
C ALA A 24 -13.48 -7.25 19.61
N VAL A 25 -13.72 -6.27 20.50
CA VAL A 25 -14.79 -5.27 20.33
C VAL A 25 -14.38 -4.26 19.26
N TRP A 26 -13.12 -3.81 19.27
CA TRP A 26 -12.58 -2.92 18.24
C TRP A 26 -12.61 -3.55 16.85
N SER A 27 -12.25 -4.84 16.71
CA SER A 27 -12.35 -5.56 15.42
C SER A 27 -13.79 -5.65 14.90
N GLN A 28 -14.76 -5.91 15.79
CA GLN A 28 -16.18 -5.96 15.39
C GLN A 28 -16.69 -4.58 14.96
N LEU A 29 -16.32 -3.53 15.67
CA LEU A 29 -16.65 -2.15 15.32
C LEU A 29 -16.05 -1.76 13.98
N ALA A 30 -14.76 -2.05 13.78
CA ALA A 30 -14.03 -1.74 12.56
C ALA A 30 -14.68 -2.38 11.33
N LYS A 31 -15.08 -3.65 11.44
CA LYS A 31 -15.81 -4.35 10.38
C LYS A 31 -17.14 -3.68 10.05
N ALA A 32 -17.89 -3.26 11.07
CA ALA A 32 -19.17 -2.57 10.87
C ALA A 32 -19.00 -1.17 10.25
N GLN A 33 -17.94 -0.44 10.64
CA GLN A 33 -17.58 0.85 10.04
C GLN A 33 -17.19 0.69 8.58
N LEU A 34 -16.41 -0.34 8.25
CA LEU A 34 -15.98 -0.64 6.89
C LEU A 34 -17.18 -0.93 5.98
N GLN A 35 -18.14 -1.74 6.44
CA GLN A 35 -19.38 -2.03 5.71
C GLN A 35 -20.26 -0.79 5.46
N LYS A 36 -20.15 0.23 6.32
CA LYS A 36 -20.85 1.52 6.17
C LYS A 36 -20.06 2.56 5.39
N GLY A 37 -18.89 2.20 4.84
CA GLY A 37 -18.04 3.11 4.06
C GLY A 37 -17.23 4.10 4.90
N MET A 38 -17.21 3.95 6.23
CA MET A 38 -16.42 4.79 7.15
C MET A 38 -14.98 4.24 7.22
N VAL A 39 -14.26 4.36 6.10
CA VAL A 39 -12.98 3.65 5.89
C VAL A 39 -11.90 4.13 6.86
N LYS A 40 -11.82 5.44 7.12
CA LYS A 40 -10.81 6.01 8.02
C LYS A 40 -11.01 5.51 9.45
N GLU A 41 -12.25 5.60 9.93
CA GLU A 41 -12.66 5.16 11.25
C GLU A 41 -12.49 3.65 11.42
N ALA A 42 -12.79 2.88 10.37
CA ALA A 42 -12.56 1.44 10.35
C ALA A 42 -11.08 1.11 10.51
N ILE A 43 -10.21 1.78 9.74
CA ILE A 43 -8.76 1.60 9.83
C ILE A 43 -8.25 1.91 11.24
N ASP A 44 -8.63 3.05 11.80
CA ASP A 44 -8.21 3.45 13.15
C ASP A 44 -8.67 2.42 14.19
N SER A 45 -9.90 1.90 14.05
CA SER A 45 -10.44 0.87 14.93
C SER A 45 -9.71 -0.46 14.79
N TYR A 46 -9.35 -0.89 13.58
CA TYR A 46 -8.51 -2.09 13.40
C TYR A 46 -7.10 -1.92 13.97
N ILE A 47 -6.51 -0.73 13.85
CA ILE A 47 -5.20 -0.45 14.45
C ILE A 47 -5.30 -0.52 15.98
N LYS A 48 -6.36 0.04 16.58
CA LYS A 48 -6.63 -0.09 18.03
C LYS A 48 -6.84 -1.54 18.46
N ALA A 49 -7.47 -2.36 17.60
CA ALA A 49 -7.61 -3.80 17.81
C ALA A 49 -6.31 -4.59 17.63
N ASP A 50 -5.30 -4.00 16.98
CA ASP A 50 -4.07 -4.68 16.56
C ASP A 50 -4.37 -5.95 15.73
N ASP A 51 -5.42 -5.87 14.89
CA ASP A 51 -6.01 -6.99 14.15
C ASP A 51 -5.86 -6.81 12.63
N PRO A 52 -5.03 -7.64 11.96
CA PRO A 52 -4.85 -7.60 10.51
C PRO A 52 -5.84 -8.46 9.72
N SER A 53 -6.77 -9.16 10.37
CA SER A 53 -7.59 -10.23 9.75
C SER A 53 -8.33 -9.83 8.48
N SER A 54 -8.70 -8.55 8.35
CA SER A 54 -9.52 -8.03 7.26
C SER A 54 -8.71 -7.22 6.23
N TYR A 55 -7.39 -7.49 6.10
CA TYR A 55 -6.50 -6.67 5.27
C TYR A 55 -6.94 -6.55 3.81
N MET A 56 -7.54 -7.59 3.21
CA MET A 56 -8.02 -7.53 1.83
C MET A 56 -9.16 -6.53 1.67
N GLU A 57 -10.15 -6.57 2.55
CA GLU A 57 -11.31 -5.66 2.53
C GLU A 57 -10.88 -4.22 2.81
N VAL A 58 -9.97 -4.02 3.78
CA VAL A 58 -9.44 -2.69 4.14
C VAL A 58 -8.66 -2.07 2.97
N VAL A 59 -7.78 -2.83 2.32
CA VAL A 59 -7.03 -2.38 1.14
C VAL A 59 -8.00 -1.97 0.02
N GLN A 60 -8.98 -2.81 -0.29
CA GLN A 60 -9.94 -2.52 -1.36
C GLN A 60 -10.74 -1.24 -1.07
N ALA A 61 -11.22 -1.08 0.16
CA ALA A 61 -11.98 0.09 0.57
C ALA A 61 -11.12 1.36 0.59
N ALA A 62 -9.88 1.28 1.07
CA ALA A 62 -8.94 2.40 1.06
C ALA A 62 -8.54 2.82 -0.36
N ASN A 63 -8.30 1.86 -1.26
CA ASN A 63 -8.02 2.12 -2.67
C ASN A 63 -9.19 2.84 -3.35
N ALA A 64 -10.43 2.44 -3.05
CA ALA A 64 -11.64 3.06 -3.61
C ALA A 64 -11.90 4.46 -3.05
N SER A 65 -11.59 4.70 -1.78
CA SER A 65 -11.84 5.98 -1.09
C SER A 65 -10.66 6.97 -1.16
N GLY A 66 -9.49 6.53 -1.62
CA GLY A 66 -8.28 7.35 -1.69
C GLY A 66 -7.60 7.61 -0.34
N ASN A 67 -7.93 6.82 0.69
CA ASN A 67 -7.41 6.99 2.05
C ASN A 67 -6.06 6.30 2.23
N TRP A 68 -5.08 6.73 1.44
CA TRP A 68 -3.74 6.11 1.37
C TRP A 68 -2.92 6.31 2.64
N GLU A 69 -3.02 7.47 3.29
CA GLU A 69 -2.28 7.78 4.52
C GLU A 69 -2.70 6.88 5.67
N GLU A 70 -4.00 6.67 5.85
CA GLU A 70 -4.54 5.74 6.83
C GLU A 70 -4.18 4.29 6.47
N LEU A 71 -4.23 3.93 5.18
CA LEU A 71 -3.86 2.60 4.71
C LEU A 71 -2.40 2.24 5.01
N VAL A 72 -1.46 3.18 4.83
CA VAL A 72 -0.03 2.96 5.17
C VAL A 72 0.09 2.55 6.64
N LYS A 73 -0.58 3.24 7.56
CA LYS A 73 -0.53 2.93 9.01
C LYS A 73 -1.07 1.54 9.30
N TYR A 74 -2.21 1.18 8.70
CA TYR A 74 -2.82 -0.14 8.86
C TYR A 74 -1.89 -1.26 8.35
N LEU A 75 -1.33 -1.10 7.15
CA LEU A 75 -0.45 -2.10 6.56
C LEU A 75 0.89 -2.23 7.31
N GLN A 76 1.41 -1.14 7.88
CA GLN A 76 2.57 -1.19 8.78
C GLN A 76 2.28 -1.99 10.06
N MET A 77 1.09 -1.84 10.65
CA MET A 77 0.64 -2.68 11.77
C MET A 77 0.52 -4.15 11.33
N ALA A 78 -0.17 -4.40 10.21
CA ALA A 78 -0.42 -5.75 9.72
C ALA A 78 0.88 -6.51 9.41
N ARG A 79 1.87 -5.85 8.81
CA ARG A 79 3.20 -6.42 8.54
C ARG A 79 3.93 -6.86 9.81
N LYS A 80 3.79 -6.11 10.91
CA LYS A 80 4.41 -6.48 12.20
C LYS A 80 3.81 -7.76 12.78
N LYS A 81 2.55 -8.06 12.48
CA LYS A 81 1.84 -9.27 12.90
C LYS A 81 2.13 -10.46 12.00
N ALA A 82 2.05 -10.27 10.69
CA ALA A 82 2.27 -11.31 9.70
C ALA A 82 2.97 -10.73 8.47
N ARG A 83 4.07 -11.37 8.05
CA ARG A 83 4.81 -11.01 6.83
C ARG A 83 4.15 -11.61 5.58
N GLU A 84 2.88 -11.27 5.40
CA GLU A 84 2.05 -11.63 4.25
C GLU A 84 2.56 -10.88 3.00
N SER A 85 2.86 -11.63 1.94
CA SER A 85 3.39 -11.06 0.68
C SER A 85 2.43 -10.01 0.08
N TYR A 86 1.12 -10.26 0.16
CA TYR A 86 0.09 -9.33 -0.31
C TYR A 86 0.12 -8.00 0.46
N VAL A 87 0.23 -8.06 1.80
CA VAL A 87 0.29 -6.86 2.66
C VAL A 87 1.54 -6.03 2.35
N GLU A 88 2.69 -6.67 2.20
CA GLU A 88 3.94 -5.96 1.86
C GLU A 88 3.89 -5.36 0.44
N THR A 89 3.29 -6.07 -0.52
CA THR A 89 3.10 -5.58 -1.89
C THR A 89 2.20 -4.32 -1.92
N GLU A 90 1.07 -4.34 -1.22
CA GLU A 90 0.17 -3.19 -1.13
C GLU A 90 0.78 -2.04 -0.32
N LEU A 91 1.61 -2.34 0.69
CA LEU A 91 2.30 -1.30 1.48
C LEU A 91 3.28 -0.50 0.61
N ILE A 92 4.07 -1.15 -0.24
CA ILE A 92 4.97 -0.45 -1.18
C ILE A 92 4.14 0.46 -2.09
N PHE A 93 3.02 -0.03 -2.61
CA PHE A 93 2.16 0.78 -3.49
C PHE A 93 1.55 1.98 -2.75
N ALA A 94 1.10 1.79 -1.50
CA ALA A 94 0.57 2.87 -0.67
C ALA A 94 1.65 3.93 -0.32
N LEU A 95 2.89 3.51 -0.06
CA LEU A 95 4.02 4.42 0.13
C LEU A 95 4.34 5.23 -1.13
N ALA A 96 4.26 4.61 -2.31
CA ALA A 96 4.40 5.31 -3.59
C ALA A 96 3.29 6.35 -3.78
N LYS A 97 2.04 5.98 -3.51
CA LYS A 97 0.86 6.88 -3.59
C LYS A 97 0.92 8.09 -2.66
N THR A 98 1.55 7.92 -1.50
CA THR A 98 1.74 9.00 -0.50
C THR A 98 3.06 9.76 -0.70
N ASN A 99 3.79 9.49 -1.79
CA ASN A 99 5.08 10.11 -2.09
C ASN A 99 6.14 9.96 -0.98
N ARG A 100 6.07 8.89 -0.19
CA ARG A 100 7.01 8.57 0.89
C ARG A 100 8.20 7.77 0.33
N LEU A 101 8.91 8.37 -0.62
CA LEU A 101 9.94 7.68 -1.41
C LEU A 101 11.10 7.15 -0.55
N ALA A 102 11.50 7.87 0.50
CA ALA A 102 12.55 7.42 1.41
C ALA A 102 12.14 6.15 2.19
N GLU A 103 10.91 6.12 2.72
CA GLU A 103 10.38 4.93 3.41
C GLU A 103 10.24 3.75 2.44
N LEU A 104 9.82 4.01 1.20
CA LEU A 104 9.73 3.00 0.15
C LEU A 104 11.11 2.41 -0.19
N GLU A 105 12.12 3.26 -0.37
CA GLU A 105 13.48 2.85 -0.69
C GLU A 105 14.11 2.02 0.44
N GLU A 106 13.96 2.47 1.70
CA GLU A 106 14.40 1.70 2.86
C GLU A 106 13.71 0.33 2.91
N PHE A 107 12.41 0.29 2.63
CA PHE A 107 11.63 -0.94 2.65
C PHE A 107 12.11 -1.97 1.64
N ILE A 108 12.29 -1.59 0.37
CA ILE A 108 12.67 -2.51 -0.71
C ILE A 108 14.12 -2.98 -0.64
N ASN A 109 14.98 -2.22 0.05
CA ASN A 109 16.37 -2.61 0.32
C ASN A 109 16.49 -3.55 1.55
N GLY A 110 15.46 -3.60 2.41
CA GLY A 110 15.37 -4.52 3.52
C GLY A 110 14.74 -5.88 3.15
N PRO A 111 14.76 -6.88 4.06
CA PRO A 111 14.09 -8.16 3.84
C PRO A 111 12.58 -7.99 3.67
N ASN A 112 12.07 -8.44 2.52
CA ASN A 112 10.65 -8.38 2.16
C ASN A 112 10.27 -9.59 1.26
N ASN A 113 8.98 -9.89 1.22
CA ASN A 113 8.33 -10.91 0.39
C ASN A 113 7.44 -10.26 -0.69
N ALA A 114 7.64 -8.98 -0.99
CA ALA A 114 6.75 -8.22 -1.85
C ALA A 114 6.98 -8.49 -3.34
N HIS A 115 5.94 -8.37 -4.16
CA HIS A 115 6.03 -8.44 -5.61
C HIS A 115 6.43 -7.08 -6.21
N ILE A 116 7.68 -6.66 -6.00
CA ILE A 116 8.19 -5.32 -6.35
C ILE A 116 7.99 -4.97 -7.83
N GLN A 117 8.21 -5.92 -8.75
CA GLN A 117 7.99 -5.72 -10.18
C GLN A 117 6.54 -5.31 -10.49
N GLN A 118 5.56 -6.00 -9.91
CA GLN A 118 4.14 -5.71 -10.12
C GLN A 118 3.77 -4.32 -9.59
N VAL A 119 4.35 -3.91 -8.46
CA VAL A 119 4.15 -2.57 -7.91
C VAL A 119 4.79 -1.53 -8.83
N GLY A 120 5.99 -1.78 -9.36
CA GLY A 120 6.67 -0.91 -10.32
C GLY A 120 5.84 -0.68 -11.58
N ASP A 121 5.24 -1.75 -12.12
CA ASP A 121 4.33 -1.69 -13.27
C ASP A 121 3.09 -0.82 -12.97
N ARG A 122 2.44 -1.04 -11.81
CA ARG A 122 1.31 -0.19 -11.36
C ARG A 122 1.70 1.28 -11.18
N CYS A 123 2.84 1.55 -10.56
CA CYS A 123 3.35 2.91 -10.37
C CYS A 123 3.62 3.61 -11.70
N TYR A 124 4.17 2.88 -12.68
CA TYR A 124 4.42 3.40 -14.02
C TYR A 124 3.12 3.75 -14.75
N ASP A 125 2.13 2.85 -14.72
CA ASP A 125 0.83 3.05 -15.38
C ASP A 125 0.07 4.26 -14.82
N GLU A 126 0.26 4.55 -13.52
CA GLU A 126 -0.30 5.72 -12.85
C GLU A 126 0.62 6.96 -12.89
N LYS A 127 1.70 6.92 -13.69
CA LYS A 127 2.65 8.03 -13.90
C LYS A 127 3.43 8.46 -12.65
N MET A 128 3.53 7.58 -11.64
CA MET A 128 4.39 7.76 -10.46
C MET A 128 5.82 7.34 -10.79
N TYR A 129 6.44 8.04 -11.75
CA TYR A 129 7.70 7.63 -12.36
C TYR A 129 8.89 7.62 -11.39
N GLU A 130 8.93 8.50 -10.38
CA GLU A 130 10.00 8.49 -9.36
C GLU A 130 9.94 7.21 -8.51
N ALA A 131 8.74 6.80 -8.07
CA ALA A 131 8.57 5.54 -7.35
C ALA A 131 8.89 4.35 -8.25
N ALA A 132 8.39 4.35 -9.50
CA ALA A 132 8.69 3.29 -10.47
C ALA A 132 10.20 3.15 -10.74
N LYS A 133 10.94 4.27 -10.81
CA LYS A 133 12.40 4.27 -10.96
C LYS A 133 13.09 3.50 -9.84
N LEU A 134 12.73 3.80 -8.57
CA LEU A 134 13.28 3.10 -7.41
C LEU A 134 12.98 1.59 -7.46
N LEU A 135 11.74 1.24 -7.78
CA LEU A 135 11.28 -0.15 -7.82
C LEU A 135 11.97 -0.95 -8.94
N TYR A 136 12.01 -0.43 -10.18
CA TYR A 136 12.67 -1.11 -11.30
C TYR A 136 14.18 -1.21 -11.13
N ASN A 137 14.81 -0.23 -10.49
CA ASN A 137 16.23 -0.29 -10.18
C ASN A 137 16.51 -1.42 -9.17
N ASN A 138 15.67 -1.57 -8.13
CA ASN A 138 15.81 -2.64 -7.13
C ASN A 138 15.68 -4.04 -7.75
N VAL A 139 14.70 -4.27 -8.65
CA VAL A 139 14.55 -5.56 -9.33
C VAL A 139 15.46 -5.74 -10.57
N SER A 140 16.35 -4.78 -10.84
CA SER A 140 17.23 -4.77 -12.02
C SER A 140 16.49 -4.90 -13.36
N ASN A 141 15.26 -4.37 -13.46
CA ASN A 141 14.50 -4.33 -14.71
C ASN A 141 14.92 -3.12 -15.55
N PHE A 142 16.08 -3.23 -16.20
CA PHE A 142 16.68 -2.13 -16.97
C PHE A 142 15.82 -1.67 -18.15
N GLY A 143 14.98 -2.54 -18.71
CA GLY A 143 14.08 -2.19 -19.81
C GLY A 143 13.01 -1.19 -19.38
N ARG A 144 12.26 -1.55 -18.34
CA ARG A 144 11.24 -0.65 -17.77
C ARG A 144 11.87 0.58 -17.09
N LEU A 145 13.04 0.42 -16.48
CA LEU A 145 13.79 1.54 -15.91
C LEU A 145 14.16 2.57 -16.97
N ALA A 146 14.70 2.15 -18.12
CA ALA A 146 15.05 3.06 -19.21
C ALA A 146 13.83 3.83 -19.72
N SER A 147 12.71 3.14 -19.96
CA SER A 147 11.43 3.75 -20.34
C SER A 147 10.94 4.77 -19.29
N THR A 148 11.08 4.46 -18.00
CA THR A 148 10.73 5.36 -16.89
C THR A 148 11.62 6.61 -16.86
N LEU A 149 12.93 6.45 -17.09
CA LEU A 149 13.89 7.56 -17.11
C LEU A 149 13.63 8.54 -18.26
N VAL A 150 13.15 8.06 -19.41
CA VAL A 150 12.71 8.92 -20.53
C VAL A 150 11.55 9.82 -20.09
N HIS A 151 10.56 9.27 -19.37
CA HIS A 151 9.44 10.06 -18.85
C HIS A 151 9.84 11.09 -17.79
N LEU A 152 10.94 10.85 -17.06
CA LEU A 152 11.54 11.80 -16.12
C LEU A 152 12.45 12.84 -16.80
N GLY A 153 12.72 12.72 -18.10
CA GLY A 153 13.65 13.58 -18.83
C GLY A 153 15.13 13.29 -18.54
N GLU A 154 15.44 12.18 -17.86
CA GLU A 154 16.80 11.74 -17.55
C GLU A 154 17.41 10.95 -18.73
N TYR A 155 17.47 11.56 -19.92
CA TYR A 155 17.82 10.88 -21.18
C TYR A 155 19.18 10.18 -21.17
N GLN A 156 20.18 10.78 -20.51
CA GLN A 156 21.51 10.17 -20.42
C GLN A 156 21.47 8.85 -19.64
N ALA A 157 20.77 8.84 -18.50
CA ALA A 157 20.57 7.63 -17.70
C ALA A 157 19.69 6.61 -18.44
N ALA A 158 18.69 7.07 -19.21
CA ALA A 158 17.84 6.21 -20.01
C ALA A 158 18.63 5.43 -21.08
N VAL A 159 19.56 6.10 -21.78
CA VAL A 159 20.44 5.45 -22.77
C VAL A 159 21.33 4.39 -22.11
N ASP A 160 21.89 4.68 -20.93
CA ASP A 160 22.70 3.70 -20.20
C ASP A 160 21.86 2.53 -19.67
N GLY A 161 20.62 2.78 -19.25
CA GLY A 161 19.64 1.75 -18.93
C GLY A 161 19.31 0.87 -20.14
N ALA A 162 19.09 1.46 -21.32
CA ALA A 162 18.81 0.72 -22.56
C ALA A 162 19.98 -0.17 -22.99
N ARG A 163 21.22 0.32 -22.85
CA ARG A 163 22.43 -0.48 -23.08
C ARG A 163 22.48 -1.70 -22.16
N LYS A 164 22.20 -1.53 -20.87
CA LYS A 164 22.16 -2.62 -19.88
C LYS A 164 21.02 -3.61 -20.17
N ALA A 165 19.87 -3.14 -20.62
CA ALA A 165 18.73 -3.99 -20.98
C ALA A 165 18.99 -4.86 -22.22
N ASN A 166 19.85 -4.38 -23.15
CA ASN A 166 20.26 -5.08 -24.37
C ASN A 166 19.09 -5.65 -25.19
N SER A 167 18.02 -4.87 -25.36
CA SER A 167 16.81 -5.27 -26.09
C SER A 167 16.42 -4.22 -27.12
N THR A 168 16.15 -4.68 -28.35
CA THR A 168 15.69 -3.81 -29.45
C THR A 168 14.37 -3.11 -29.14
N ARG A 169 13.53 -3.70 -28.28
CA ARG A 169 12.29 -3.07 -27.83
C ARG A 169 12.58 -1.84 -26.99
N THR A 170 13.49 -1.94 -26.02
CA THR A 170 13.85 -0.82 -25.13
C THR A 170 14.43 0.35 -25.93
N TRP A 171 15.26 0.08 -26.93
CA TRP A 171 15.82 1.10 -27.82
C TRP A 171 14.79 1.83 -28.70
N LYS A 172 13.58 1.28 -28.88
CA LYS A 172 12.49 1.99 -29.57
C LYS A 172 11.74 2.93 -28.63
N GLU A 173 11.83 2.71 -27.33
CA GLU A 173 11.16 3.49 -26.28
C GLU A 173 12.06 4.62 -25.73
N VAL A 174 13.37 4.58 -26.01
CA VAL A 174 14.41 5.58 -25.64
C VAL A 174 14.81 6.41 -26.84
#